data_AF-A0A090WNG2-F1
#
_entry.id   AF-A0A090WNG2-F1
#
_cell.length_a   1.000
_cell.length_b   1.000
_cell.length_c   1.000
_cell.angle_alpha   90.00
_cell.angle_beta   90.00
_cell.angle_gamma   90.00
#
_symmetry.space_group_name_H-M   'P 1'
#
loop_
_entity.id
_entity.type
_entity.pdbx_description
1 polymer ?
#
loop_
_entity_poly.entity_id
_entity_poly.type
_entity_poly.pdbx_seq_one_letter_code
_entity_poly.pdbx_strand_id
1 'polypeptide(L)' 'MNTIIQNILVFAAVAFAVWSLVKKYFVKKPSTKKACGGDDGCGCH' A
#
# COMPACT_ATOMS: atom_id res chain seq x y z
N MET A 1 33.70 -11.25 -1.56
CA MET A 1 32.87 -10.06 -1.25
C MET A 1 32.33 -9.51 -2.57
N ASN A 2 31.15 -9.97 -2.97
CA ASN A 2 30.55 -9.55 -4.25
C ASN A 2 29.71 -8.29 -4.01
N THR A 3 30.37 -7.14 -4.16
CA THR A 3 29.80 -5.79 -3.96
C THR A 3 28.56 -5.55 -4.82
N ILE A 4 28.43 -6.26 -5.95
CA ILE A 4 27.26 -6.22 -6.82
C ILE A 4 26.01 -6.70 -6.08
N ILE A 5 26.10 -7.82 -5.36
CA ILE A 5 24.96 -8.39 -4.62
C ILE A 5 24.54 -7.47 -3.46
N GLN A 6 25.51 -6.88 -2.75
CA GLN A 6 25.23 -5.97 -1.64
C GLN A 6 24.59 -4.66 -2.12
N ASN A 7 25.05 -4.11 -3.26
CA ASN A 7 24.43 -2.94 -3.87
C ASN A 7 22.98 -3.20 -4.26
N ILE A 8 22.69 -4.35 -4.90
CA ILE A 8 21.32 -4.73 -5.26
C ILE A 8 20.44 -4.82 -4.01
N LEU A 9 20.95 -5.41 -2.93
CA LEU A 9 20.21 -5.54 -1.67
C LEU A 9 19.90 -4.18 -1.04
N VAL A 10 20.87 -3.26 -1.04
CA VAL A 10 20.71 -1.89 -0.53
C VAL A 10 19.69 -1.11 -1.37
N PHE A 11 19.81 -1.14 -2.69
CA PHE A 11 18.85 -0.46 -3.58
C PHE A 11 17.44 -1.06 -3.46
N ALA A 12 17.32 -2.38 -3.35
CA ALA A 12 16.04 -3.06 -3.14
C ALA A 12 15.40 -2.68 -1.79
N ALA A 13 16.19 -2.60 -0.71
CA ALA A 13 15.71 -2.21 0.61
C ALA A 13 15.20 -0.76 0.62
N VAL A 14 15.95 0.16 0.01
CA VAL A 14 15.54 1.57 -0.12
C VAL A 14 14.29 1.70 -0.98
N ALA A 15 14.23 1.01 -2.12
CA ALA A 15 13.06 1.02 -2.99
C ALA A 15 11.81 0.46 -2.28
N PHE A 16 11.96 -0.62 -1.50
CA PHE A 16 10.87 -1.20 -0.72
C PHE A 16 10.38 -0.27 0.40
N ALA A 17 11.30 0.42 1.07
CA ALA A 17 10.96 1.40 2.10
C ALA A 17 10.17 2.58 1.50
N VAL A 18 10.65 3.15 0.40
CA VAL A 18 9.95 4.23 -0.31
C VAL A 18 8.59 3.75 -0.82
N TRP A 19 8.51 2.56 -1.42
CA TRP A 19 7.26 1.98 -1.88
C TRP A 19 6.25 1.79 -0.75
N SER A 20 6.69 1.31 0.41
CA SER A 20 5.83 1.13 1.59
C SER A 20 5.29 2.47 2.12
N LEU A 21 6.10 3.53 2.09
CA LEU A 21 5.67 4.88 2.46
C LEU A 21 4.67 5.43 1.45
N VAL A 22 4.95 5.31 0.15
CA VAL A 22 4.02 5.73 -0.92
C VAL A 22 2.70 4.99 -0.81
N LYS A 23 2.72 3.67 -0.59
CA LYS A 23 1.53 2.86 -0.38
C LYS A 23 0.76 3.28 0.88
N LYS A 24 1.45 3.63 1.96
CA LYS A 24 0.80 4.05 3.21
C LYS A 24 0.09 5.40 3.09
N TYR A 25 0.68 6.37 2.41
CA TYR A 25 0.20 7.75 2.39
C TYR A 25 -0.57 8.14 1.13
N PHE A 26 -0.25 7.56 -0.02
CA PHE A 26 -0.86 7.93 -1.30
C PHE A 26 -1.90 6.92 -1.78
N VAL A 27 -1.78 5.64 -1.40
CA VAL A 27 -2.82 4.66 -1.72
C VAL A 27 -3.94 4.80 -0.68
N LYS A 28 -4.93 5.64 -1.01
CA LYS A 28 -6.23 5.59 -0.34
C LYS A 28 -6.74 4.16 -0.48
N LYS A 29 -7.02 3.48 0.64
CA LYS A 29 -7.66 2.17 0.62
C LYS A 29 -8.85 2.29 -0.34
N PRO A 30 -8.96 1.44 -1.37
CA PRO A 30 -10.20 1.40 -2.13
C PRO A 30 -11.30 1.22 -1.10
N SER A 31 -12.33 2.06 -1.17
CA SER A 31 -13.49 1.90 -0.29
C SER A 31 -13.89 0.45 -0.41
N THR A 32 -13.63 -0.35 0.64
CA THR A 32 -14.29 -1.63 0.78
C THR A 32 -15.74 -1.23 0.66
N LYS A 33 -16.38 -1.60 -0.45
CA LYS A 33 -17.82 -1.68 -0.52
C LYS A 33 -18.16 -2.54 0.68
N LYS A 34 -18.48 -1.91 1.81
CA LYS A 34 -18.98 -2.62 2.97
C LYS A 34 -20.13 -3.40 2.39
N ALA A 35 -20.14 -4.71 2.61
CA ALA A 35 -21.22 -5.56 2.11
C ALA A 35 -22.58 -5.27 2.83
N CYS A 36 -22.77 -4.03 3.31
CA CYS A 36 -24.03 -3.45 3.76
C CYS A 36 -24.07 -2.00 3.27
N GLY A 37 -25.05 -1.67 2.43
CA GLY A 37 -25.32 -0.32 1.94
C GLY A 37 -24.76 -0.01 0.56
N GLY A 38 -25.08 -0.84 -0.44
CA GLY A 38 -25.03 -0.44 -1.84
C GLY A 38 -26.41 0.09 -2.25
N ASP A 39 -26.43 1.30 -2.80
CA ASP A 39 -27.46 1.95 -3.64
C ASP A 39 -28.95 1.89 -3.28
N ASP A 40 -29.35 1.35 -2.13
CA ASP A 40 -30.75 1.36 -1.70
C ASP A 40 -30.85 1.62 -0.19
N GLY A 41 -31.56 2.68 0.15
CA GLY A 41 -31.55 3.32 1.47
C GLY A 41 -31.94 2.41 2.62
N CYS A 42 -31.02 2.18 3.56
CA CYS A 42 -31.36 1.90 4.95
C CYS A 42 -30.12 2.01 5.88
N GLY A 43 -30.25 2.79 6.95
CA GLY A 43 -29.66 2.46 8.26
C GLY A 43 -28.23 2.91 8.53
N CYS A 44 -28.05 4.14 9.01
CA CYS A 44 -27.67 4.46 10.40
C CYS A 44 -27.11 5.88 10.48
N HIS A 45 -27.71 6.69 11.36
CA HIS A 45 -27.24 8.01 11.80
C HIS A 45 -25.98 7.83 12.67
#